data_AF-A0A7U3VTN0-F1
#
_entry.id   AF-A0A7U3VTN0-F1
#
_cell.length_a   1.000
_cell.length_b   1.000
_cell.length_c   1.000
_cell.angle_alpha   90.00
_cell.angle_beta   90.00
_cell.angle_gamma   90.00
#
_symmetry.space_group_name_H-M   'P 1'
#
loop_
_entity.id
_entity.type
_entity.pdbx_description
1 polymer ?
#
loop_
_entity_poly.entity_id
_entity_poly.type
_entity_poly.pdbx_seq_one_letter_code
_entity_poly.pdbx_strand_id
1 'polypeptide(L)'
;MQEKIAQGVVIIDVRRQNEVDKYGIMPIAHKLTFFDNKDNYNAKKWLRSLSSLVKTKDTPFILVCVHANRTKIIGRFLDAKTDYRHIFELGGSINNGWISKGLSTAKALTKLKKPWWQF
;
A
#
# COMPACT_ATOMS: atom_id res chain seq x y z
N MET A 1 15.81 -2.79 -2.30
CA MET A 1 14.40 -2.32 -2.18
C MET A 1 14.30 -0.80 -2.18
N GLN A 2 15.05 -0.09 -1.34
CA GLN A 2 15.04 1.39 -1.32
C GLN A 2 15.44 1.99 -2.68
N GLU A 3 16.36 1.36 -3.41
CA GLU A 3 16.70 1.74 -4.79
C GLU A 3 15.51 1.69 -5.76
N LYS A 4 14.63 0.68 -5.65
CA LYS A 4 13.41 0.59 -6.46
C LYS A 4 12.40 1.69 -6.10
N ILE A 5 12.31 2.06 -4.83
CA ILE A 5 11.46 3.18 -4.39
C ILE A 5 11.97 4.51 -4.99
N ALA A 6 13.29 4.72 -5.03
CA ALA A 6 13.90 5.90 -5.66
C ALA A 6 13.69 5.94 -7.19
N GLN A 7 13.49 4.79 -7.84
CA GLN A 7 13.18 4.68 -9.27
C GLN A 7 11.70 4.94 -9.62
N GLY A 8 10.88 5.39 -8.67
CA GLY A 8 9.47 5.70 -8.93
C GLY A 8 8.55 4.48 -9.04
N VAL A 9 8.94 3.35 -8.43
CA VAL A 9 8.14 2.13 -8.42
C VAL A 9 6.82 2.37 -7.65
N VAL A 10 5.71 1.87 -8.21
CA VAL A 10 4.38 2.00 -7.62
C VAL A 10 4.34 1.25 -6.28
N ILE A 11 3.92 1.93 -5.22
CA ILE A 11 3.73 1.33 -3.90
C ILE A 11 2.23 1.23 -3.63
N ILE A 12 1.77 0.01 -3.32
CA ILE A 12 0.38 -0.30 -3.01
C ILE A 12 0.27 -0.67 -1.53
N ASP A 13 -0.41 0.17 -0.77
CA ASP A 13 -0.73 -0.07 0.63
C ASP A 13 -2.03 -0.88 0.74
N VAL A 14 -1.91 -2.15 1.11
CA VAL A 14 -3.03 -3.10 1.18
C VAL A 14 -3.63 -3.19 2.59
N ARG A 15 -3.17 -2.35 3.52
CA ARG A 15 -3.66 -2.33 4.91
C ARG A 15 -5.13 -1.95 5.00
N ARG A 16 -5.74 -2.32 6.12
CA ARG A 16 -7.10 -1.92 6.50
C ARG A 16 -7.09 -0.47 6.97
N GLN A 17 -8.28 0.15 6.94
CA GLN A 17 -8.45 1.55 7.36
C GLN A 17 -7.95 1.79 8.78
N ASN A 18 -8.31 0.93 9.74
CA ASN A 18 -7.91 1.07 11.14
C ASN A 18 -6.38 1.08 11.35
N GLU A 19 -5.63 0.34 10.52
CA GLU A 19 -4.17 0.32 10.57
C GLU A 19 -3.56 1.57 9.95
N VAL A 20 -4.17 2.08 8.87
CA VAL A 20 -3.79 3.37 8.29
C VAL A 20 -4.07 4.50 9.26
N ASP A 21 -5.18 4.44 10.00
CA ASP A 21 -5.51 5.45 11.01
C ASP A 21 -4.51 5.42 12.19
N LYS A 22 -4.08 4.21 12.58
CA LYS A 22 -3.12 4.02 13.67
C LYS A 22 -1.70 4.46 13.31
N TYR A 23 -1.22 4.06 12.14
CA TYR A 23 0.19 4.23 11.75
C TYR A 23 0.42 5.29 10.67
N GLY A 24 -0.64 5.95 10.20
CA GLY A 24 -0.58 6.88 9.06
C GLY A 24 -0.47 6.16 7.71
N ILE A 25 -0.59 6.93 6.63
CA ILE A 25 -0.38 6.52 5.24
C ILE A 25 1.02 6.93 4.78
N MET A 26 1.67 6.08 3.99
CA MET A 26 2.90 6.45 3.29
C MET A 26 2.53 7.44 2.18
N PRO A 27 3.06 8.68 2.15
CA PRO A 27 2.66 9.70 1.18
C PRO A 27 2.87 9.28 -0.28
N ILE A 28 3.86 8.42 -0.50
CA ILE A 28 4.24 7.88 -1.82
C ILE A 28 3.47 6.61 -2.21
N ALA A 29 2.57 6.11 -1.35
CA ALA A 29 1.83 4.89 -1.58
C ALA A 29 0.37 5.15 -1.99
N HIS A 30 -0.11 4.36 -2.93
CA HIS A 30 -1.52 4.28 -3.25
C HIS A 30 -2.20 3.31 -2.29
N LYS A 31 -3.20 3.81 -1.56
CA LYS A 31 -4.01 2.95 -0.72
C LYS A 31 -4.97 2.13 -1.57
N LEU A 32 -4.85 0.81 -1.47
CA LEU A 32 -5.74 -0.15 -2.13
C LEU A 32 -5.94 -1.38 -1.24
N THR A 33 -6.80 -1.22 -0.23
CA THR A 33 -7.15 -2.28 0.73
C THR A 33 -7.70 -3.51 0.02
N PHE A 34 -7.12 -4.69 0.30
CA PHE A 34 -7.57 -5.96 -0.26
C PHE A 34 -8.62 -6.65 0.62
N PHE A 35 -8.29 -6.82 1.91
CA PHE A 35 -9.17 -7.43 2.91
C PHE A 35 -9.77 -6.34 3.79
N ASP A 36 -11.10 -6.36 3.97
CA ASP A 36 -11.77 -5.49 4.93
C ASP A 36 -11.55 -5.95 6.38
N ASN A 37 -12.20 -5.28 7.34
CA ASN A 37 -12.09 -5.61 8.77
C ASN A 37 -12.68 -6.97 9.15
N LYS A 38 -13.50 -7.56 8.28
CA LYS A 38 -14.15 -8.87 8.43
C LYS A 38 -13.52 -9.93 7.52
N ASP A 39 -12.36 -9.64 6.95
CA ASP A 39 -11.64 -10.50 5.99
C ASP A 39 -12.37 -10.79 4.67
N ASN A 40 -13.41 -10.00 4.34
CA ASN A 40 -14.01 -10.07 3.01
C ASN A 40 -13.12 -9.35 1.99
N TYR A 41 -13.15 -9.85 0.75
CA TYR A 41 -12.46 -9.23 -0.37
C TYR A 41 -13.25 -9.41 -1.67
N ASN A 42 -13.06 -8.48 -2.62
CA ASN A 42 -13.58 -8.61 -3.98
C ASN A 42 -12.42 -8.54 -4.96
N ALA A 43 -11.89 -9.70 -5.31
CA ALA A 43 -10.70 -9.83 -6.16
C ALA A 43 -10.87 -9.14 -7.52
N LYS A 44 -12.03 -9.29 -8.17
CA LYS A 44 -12.31 -8.67 -9.48
C LYS A 44 -12.28 -7.14 -9.42
N LYS A 45 -12.93 -6.56 -8.41
CA LYS A 45 -12.94 -5.10 -8.18
C LYS A 45 -11.53 -4.60 -7.87
N TRP A 46 -10.83 -5.32 -6.99
CA TRP A 46 -9.48 -4.94 -6.56
C TRP A 46 -8.48 -5.00 -7.73
N LEU A 47 -8.51 -6.05 -8.55
CA LEU A 47 -7.66 -6.18 -9.73
C LEU A 47 -7.89 -5.07 -10.76
N ARG A 48 -9.14 -4.64 -10.97
CA ARG A 48 -9.45 -3.51 -11.85
C ARG A 48 -8.85 -2.19 -11.33
N SER A 49 -8.89 -1.97 -10.02
CA SER A 49 -8.24 -0.82 -9.41
C SER A 49 -6.71 -0.92 -9.48
N LEU A 50 -6.15 -2.12 -9.28
CA LEU A 50 -4.72 -2.36 -9.41
C LEU A 50 -4.25 -2.06 -10.84
N SER A 51 -4.93 -2.54 -11.88
CA SER A 51 -4.54 -2.28 -13.28
C SER A 51 -4.59 -0.81 -13.68
N SER A 52 -5.38 0.01 -12.98
CA SER A 52 -5.38 1.46 -13.19
C SER A 52 -4.10 2.12 -12.67
N LEU A 53 -3.44 1.51 -11.68
CA LEU A 53 -2.19 2.00 -11.07
C LEU A 53 -0.96 1.35 -11.71
N VAL A 54 -1.02 0.03 -11.96
CA VAL A 54 0.04 -0.79 -12.56
C VAL A 54 -0.38 -1.11 -13.99
N LYS A 55 0.00 -0.25 -14.93
CA LYS A 55 -0.52 -0.24 -16.31
C LYS A 55 -0.13 -1.46 -17.13
N THR A 56 1.05 -2.02 -16.89
CA THR A 56 1.56 -3.19 -17.63
C THR A 56 1.92 -4.32 -16.69
N LYS A 57 1.95 -5.54 -17.20
CA LYS A 57 2.28 -6.74 -16.41
C LYS A 57 3.75 -6.82 -15.99
N ASP A 58 4.60 -6.12 -16.75
CA ASP A 58 6.02 -5.93 -16.47
C ASP A 58 6.31 -4.68 -15.63
N THR A 59 5.29 -3.87 -15.27
CA THR A 59 5.52 -2.75 -14.36
C THR A 59 5.81 -3.29 -12.97
N PRO A 60 6.99 -3.04 -12.38
CA PRO A 60 7.28 -3.44 -11.02
C PRO A 60 6.42 -2.66 -10.04
N PHE A 61 5.98 -3.31 -8.97
CA PHE A 61 5.29 -2.65 -7.86
C PHE A 61 5.56 -3.35 -6.52
N ILE A 62 5.35 -2.60 -5.45
CA ILE A 62 5.59 -3.04 -4.07
C ILE A 62 4.28 -3.10 -3.32
N LEU A 63 4.02 -4.22 -2.64
CA LEU A 63 2.92 -4.36 -1.70
C LEU A 63 3.40 -4.03 -0.27
N VAL A 64 2.57 -3.32 0.49
CA VAL A 64 2.84 -2.95 1.89
C VAL A 64 1.71 -3.43 2.81
N CYS A 65 2.07 -4.10 3.91
CA CYS A 65 1.16 -4.32 5.03
C CYS A 65 1.85 -4.18 6.40
N VAL A 66 1.17 -4.49 7.50
CA VAL A 66 1.71 -4.33 8.88
C VAL A 66 2.68 -5.45 9.28
N HIS A 67 2.49 -6.69 8.82
CA HIS A 67 3.30 -7.86 9.25
C HIS A 67 3.64 -8.82 8.10
N ALA A 68 3.68 -8.35 6.85
CA ALA A 68 3.92 -9.15 5.64
C ALA A 68 2.92 -10.29 5.33
N ASN A 69 2.01 -10.67 6.22
CA ASN A 69 1.12 -11.82 5.98
C ASN A 69 0.16 -11.60 4.81
N ARG A 70 -0.48 -10.43 4.71
CA ARG A 70 -1.41 -10.14 3.61
C ARG A 70 -0.71 -9.92 2.28
N THR A 71 0.48 -9.33 2.28
CA THR A 71 1.28 -9.15 1.06
C THR A 71 1.71 -10.49 0.48
N LYS A 72 2.06 -11.48 1.31
CA LYS A 72 2.32 -12.86 0.86
C LYS A 72 1.09 -13.53 0.23
N ILE A 73 -0.08 -13.40 0.87
CA ILE A 73 -1.33 -13.98 0.36
C ILE A 73 -1.70 -13.35 -0.99
N ILE A 74 -1.65 -12.01 -1.08
CA ILE A 74 -1.97 -11.27 -2.30
C ILE A 74 -0.93 -11.55 -3.39
N GLY A 75 0.35 -11.61 -3.04
CA GLY A 75 1.42 -11.94 -3.98
C GLY A 75 1.22 -13.32 -4.61
N ARG A 76 0.95 -14.35 -3.80
CA ARG A 76 0.61 -15.70 -4.30
C ARG A 76 -0.66 -15.71 -5.15
N PHE A 77 -1.69 -14.97 -4.74
CA PHE A 77 -2.91 -14.84 -5.52
C PHE A 77 -2.62 -14.23 -6.90
N LEU A 78 -1.83 -13.16 -6.97
CA LEU A 78 -1.47 -12.49 -8.22
C LEU A 78 -0.62 -13.38 -9.11
N ASP A 79 0.38 -14.06 -8.54
CA ASP A 79 1.23 -15.01 -9.26
C ASP A 79 0.40 -16.18 -9.86
N ALA A 80 -0.59 -16.68 -9.11
CA ALA A 80 -1.42 -17.80 -9.56
C ALA A 80 -2.57 -17.41 -10.51
N LYS A 81 -2.99 -16.13 -10.56
CA LYS A 81 -4.23 -15.70 -11.24
C LYS A 81 -4.02 -14.60 -12.26
N THR A 82 -2.81 -14.08 -12.41
CA THR A 82 -2.49 -12.96 -13.31
C THR A 82 -1.07 -13.09 -13.85
N ASP A 83 -0.74 -12.31 -14.87
CA ASP A 83 0.61 -12.31 -15.46
C ASP A 83 1.56 -11.27 -14.87
N TYR A 84 1.27 -10.68 -13.69
CA TYR A 84 2.18 -9.70 -13.10
C TYR A 84 3.51 -10.34 -12.69
N ARG A 85 4.62 -9.89 -13.28
CA ARG A 85 5.93 -10.58 -13.14
C ARG A 85 6.82 -10.02 -12.03
N HIS A 86 6.55 -8.79 -11.59
CA HIS A 86 7.46 -8.03 -10.75
C HIS A 86 6.76 -7.49 -9.51
N ILE A 87 6.32 -8.43 -8.67
CA ILE A 87 5.62 -8.17 -7.41
C ILE A 87 6.63 -8.25 -6.27
N PHE A 88 6.82 -7.14 -5.56
CA PHE A 88 7.72 -7.06 -4.41
C PHE A 88 6.96 -6.79 -3.12
N GLU A 89 7.59 -7.06 -1.97
CA GLU A 89 7.07 -6.73 -0.65
C GLU A 89 7.97 -5.69 0.03
N LEU A 90 7.38 -4.82 0.85
CA LEU A 90 8.13 -4.01 1.80
C LEU A 90 8.76 -4.86 2.91
N GLY A 91 10.06 -5.11 2.75
CA GLY A 91 10.88 -5.81 3.71
C GLY A 91 10.79 -5.13 5.08
N GLY A 92 10.34 -5.87 6.09
CA GLY A 92 10.15 -5.36 7.45
C GLY A 92 8.82 -4.65 7.69
N SER A 93 7.88 -4.66 6.74
CA SER A 93 6.55 -4.04 6.87
C SER A 93 6.58 -2.51 7.05
N ILE A 94 5.42 -1.87 7.25
CA ILE A 94 5.42 -0.42 7.52
C ILE A 94 6.15 -0.06 8.83
N ASN A 95 6.13 -0.93 9.85
CA ASN A 95 6.75 -0.61 11.13
C ASN A 95 8.28 -0.67 11.04
N ASN A 96 8.85 -1.78 10.57
CA ASN A 96 10.32 -1.94 10.56
C ASN A 96 10.94 -1.50 9.23
N GLY A 97 10.20 -1.61 8.12
CA GLY A 97 10.68 -1.23 6.78
C GLY A 97 10.59 0.27 6.49
N TRP A 98 9.74 1.00 7.21
CA TRP A 98 9.48 2.43 6.98
C TRP A 98 9.64 3.28 8.24
N ILE A 99 8.77 3.11 9.23
CA ILE A 99 8.71 3.98 10.43
C ILE A 99 10.01 3.89 11.23
N SER A 100 10.54 2.68 11.45
CA SER A 100 11.80 2.50 12.21
C SER A 100 13.02 3.15 11.53
N LYS A 101 12.93 3.41 10.22
CA LYS A 101 13.98 4.10 9.45
C LYS A 101 13.85 5.62 9.49
N GLY A 102 12.98 6.15 10.34
CA GLY A 102 12.72 7.59 10.48
C GLY A 102 11.91 8.19 9.33
N LEU A 103 11.34 7.35 8.44
CA LEU A 103 10.53 7.84 7.33
C LEU A 103 9.13 8.21 7.82
N SER A 104 8.70 9.42 7.46
CA SER A 104 7.42 9.97 7.91
C SER A 104 6.24 9.28 7.21
N THR A 105 5.18 9.08 7.99
CA THR A 105 3.84 8.80 7.47
C THR A 105 3.01 10.05 7.60
N ALA A 106 2.23 10.39 6.57
CA ALA A 106 1.17 11.35 6.77
C ALA A 106 0.08 10.64 7.58
N LYS A 107 -0.33 11.15 8.75
CA LYS A 107 -1.70 10.86 9.17
C LYS A 107 -2.56 11.37 8.03
N ALA A 108 -3.45 10.53 7.48
CA ALA A 108 -4.39 10.97 6.45
C ALA A 108 -4.90 12.31 6.93
N LEU A 109 -4.55 13.39 6.21
CA LEU A 109 -4.85 14.73 6.67
C LEU A 109 -6.37 14.73 6.81
N THR A 110 -6.86 14.65 8.05
CA THR A 110 -8.02 15.44 8.43
C THR A 110 -7.65 16.79 7.88
N LYS A 111 -8.27 17.19 6.76
CA LYS A 111 -8.08 18.51 6.18
C LYS A 111 -8.07 19.44 7.38
N LEU A 112 -6.90 20.02 7.70
CA LEU A 112 -6.85 21.13 8.63
C LEU A 112 -7.60 22.23 7.90
N LYS A 113 -8.94 22.19 7.96
CA LYS A 113 -9.76 23.38 7.81
C LYS A 113 -9.22 24.28 8.90
N LYS A 114 -8.44 25.29 8.52
CA LYS A 114 -8.16 26.39 9.42
C LYS A 114 -9.49 26.82 10.03
N PRO A 115 -9.62 26.90 11.36
CA PRO A 115 -10.78 27.51 11.98
C PRO A 115 -10.92 28.93 11.44
N TRP A 116 -12.15 29.37 11.23
CA TRP A 116 -12.55 30.64 10.60
C TRP A 116 -12.18 31.90 11.41
N TRP A 117 -11.24 31.78 12.35
CA TRP A 117 -10.91 32.77 13.37
C TRP A 117 -9.43 33.17 13.39
N GLN A 118 -8.58 32.51 12.61
CA GLN A 118 -7.19 32.91 12.47
C GLN A 118 -7.02 33.62 11.12
N PHE A 119 -7.22 34.94 11.16
CA PHE A 119 -6.65 35.91 10.23
C PHE A 119 -5.52 36.65 10.94
#